data_AF-A0A959QK54-F1
#
_entry.id   AF-A0A959QK54-F1
#
_cell.length_a   1.000
_cell.length_b   1.000
_cell.length_c   1.000
_cell.angle_alpha   90.00
_cell.angle_beta   90.00
_cell.angle_gamma   90.00
#
_symmetry.space_group_name_H-M   'P 1'
#
loop_
_entity.id
_entity.type
_entity.pdbx_description
1 polymer ?
#
loop_
_entity_poly.entity_id
_entity_poly.type
_entity_poly.pdbx_seq_one_letter_code
_entity_poly.pdbx_strand_id
1 'polypeptide(L)'
;DRFWICVHYVLLKMGRGEYLEAFDFFGYLRMVVFGPLLNIKNDKLPRGVRKAEFDLDTDDLNALLLTIPDYNLSSLFQTLHQTVNLYRNIRSSLFDQVRLQTKTELRVMQYFHELENSLVDRSSL
;
A
#
# COMPACT_ATOMS: atom_id res chain seq x y z
N ASP A 1 4.57 -8.27 10.03
CA ASP A 1 4.15 -9.17 8.94
C ASP A 1 2.67 -9.14 8.58
N ARG A 2 1.81 -8.39 9.29
CA ARG A 2 0.38 -8.27 8.93
C ARG A 2 0.13 -7.56 7.59
N PHE A 3 1.13 -6.83 7.08
CA PHE A 3 1.04 -6.11 5.80
C PHE A 3 0.65 -7.03 4.64
N TRP A 4 1.35 -8.15 4.43
CA TRP A 4 1.06 -9.05 3.32
C TRP A 4 -0.30 -9.73 3.44
N ILE A 5 -0.76 -9.97 4.67
CA ILE A 5 -2.11 -10.46 4.95
C ILE A 5 -3.15 -9.40 4.53
N CYS A 6 -2.94 -8.14 4.91
CA CYS A 6 -3.78 -7.02 4.50
C CYS A 6 -3.82 -6.85 2.97
N VAL A 7 -2.67 -6.93 2.29
CA VAL A 7 -2.59 -6.87 0.82
C VAL A 7 -3.35 -8.02 0.16
N HIS A 8 -3.21 -9.25 0.69
CA HIS A 8 -3.97 -10.39 0.18
C HIS A 8 -5.48 -10.17 0.32
N TYR A 9 -5.94 -9.67 1.47
CA TYR A 9 -7.35 -9.39 1.68
C TYR A 9 -7.90 -8.35 0.70
N VAL A 10 -7.20 -7.24 0.47
CA VAL A 10 -7.69 -6.24 -0.50
C VAL A 10 -7.74 -6.79 -1.92
N LEU A 11 -6.79 -7.65 -2.32
CA LEU A 11 -6.85 -8.32 -3.62
C LEU A 11 -8.08 -9.23 -3.73
N LEU A 12 -8.46 -9.94 -2.67
CA LEU A 12 -9.70 -10.72 -2.65
C LEU A 12 -10.95 -9.85 -2.79
N LYS A 13 -10.94 -8.64 -2.21
CA LYS A 13 -12.02 -7.65 -2.34
C LYS A 13 -12.13 -7.12 -3.77
N MET A 14 -11.01 -6.71 -4.35
CA MET A 14 -10.94 -6.26 -5.75
C MET A 14 -11.42 -7.35 -6.72
N GLY A 15 -11.04 -8.61 -6.50
CA GLY A 15 -11.47 -9.72 -7.35
C GLY A 15 -12.98 -10.01 -7.33
N ARG A 16 -13.70 -9.51 -6.33
CA ARG A 16 -15.17 -9.65 -6.21
C ARG A 16 -15.92 -8.41 -6.65
N GLY A 17 -15.22 -7.37 -7.10
CA GLY A 17 -15.85 -6.08 -7.41
C GLY A 17 -16.17 -5.21 -6.19
N GLU A 18 -15.65 -5.55 -5.01
CA GLU A 18 -15.87 -4.80 -3.76
C GLU A 18 -14.94 -3.57 -3.69
N TYR A 19 -15.05 -2.67 -4.67
CA TYR A 19 -14.09 -1.57 -4.90
C TYR A 19 -14.12 -0.45 -3.86
N LEU A 20 -15.26 -0.20 -3.20
CA LEU A 20 -15.31 0.73 -2.07
C LEU A 20 -14.48 0.22 -0.88
N GLU A 21 -14.59 -1.07 -0.56
CA GLU A 21 -13.74 -1.67 0.49
C GLU A 21 -12.26 -1.60 0.10
N ALA A 22 -11.93 -1.80 -1.18
CA ALA A 22 -10.58 -1.64 -1.67
C ALA A 22 -10.08 -0.18 -1.59
N PHE A 23 -10.93 0.79 -1.88
CA PHE A 23 -10.62 2.21 -1.76
C PHE A 23 -10.32 2.59 -0.30
N ASP A 24 -11.19 2.18 0.63
CA ASP A 24 -11.06 2.46 2.07
C ASP A 24 -9.82 1.80 2.68
N PHE A 25 -9.43 0.63 2.16
CA PHE A 25 -8.22 -0.07 2.59
C PHE A 25 -6.96 0.79 2.46
N PHE A 26 -6.83 1.58 1.40
CA PHE A 26 -5.68 2.49 1.24
C PHE A 26 -5.67 3.59 2.31
N GLY A 27 -6.84 4.13 2.65
CA GLY A 27 -6.99 5.06 3.77
C GLY A 27 -6.59 4.45 5.11
N TYR A 28 -6.99 3.21 5.35
CA TYR A 28 -6.57 2.45 6.53
C TYR A 28 -5.04 2.32 6.59
N LEU A 29 -4.38 1.86 5.52
CA LEU A 29 -2.93 1.71 5.48
C LEU A 29 -2.20 3.04 5.69
N ARG A 30 -2.68 4.16 5.11
CA ARG A 30 -2.15 5.50 5.38
C ARG A 30 -2.15 5.84 6.86
N MET A 31 -3.27 5.58 7.54
CA MET A 31 -3.45 5.95 8.95
C MET A 31 -2.65 5.08 9.91
N VAL A 32 -2.58 3.77 9.65
CA VAL A 32 -2.09 2.79 10.64
C VAL A 32 -0.71 2.21 10.33
N VAL A 33 -0.24 2.33 9.08
CA VAL A 33 1.05 1.78 8.64
C VAL A 33 1.95 2.91 8.15
N PHE A 34 1.58 3.59 7.07
CA PHE A 34 2.51 4.51 6.41
C PHE A 34 2.75 5.80 7.18
N GLY A 35 1.69 6.47 7.63
CA GLY A 35 1.82 7.69 8.42
C GLY A 35 2.72 7.49 9.66
N PRO A 36 2.45 6.50 10.52
CA PRO A 36 3.29 6.21 11.68
C PRO A 36 4.76 5.89 11.32
N LEU A 37 4.99 5.06 10.30
CA LEU A 37 6.36 4.67 9.92
C LEU A 37 7.13 5.80 9.25
N LEU A 38 6.50 6.59 8.39
CA LEU A 38 7.12 7.76 7.78
C LEU A 38 7.45 8.82 8.84
N ASN A 39 6.59 9.01 9.84
CA ASN A 39 6.92 9.86 10.99
C ASN A 39 8.18 9.35 11.71
N ILE A 40 8.29 8.04 11.97
CA ILE A 40 9.50 7.47 12.58
C ILE A 40 10.73 7.71 11.70
N LYS A 41 10.61 7.54 10.37
CA LYS A 41 11.69 7.80 9.40
C LYS A 41 12.16 9.26 9.42
N ASN A 42 11.26 10.20 9.75
CA ASN A 42 11.54 11.64 9.80
C ASN A 42 11.83 12.15 11.23
N ASP A 43 12.16 11.26 12.18
CA ASP A 43 12.42 11.59 13.58
C ASP A 43 11.25 12.33 14.28
N LYS A 44 10.02 11.98 13.90
CA LYS A 44 8.76 12.52 14.46
C LYS A 44 8.01 11.47 15.27
N LEU A 45 7.03 11.94 16.05
CA LEU A 45 6.15 11.06 16.81
C LEU A 45 5.14 10.36 15.87
N PRO A 46 4.92 9.03 16.00
CA PRO A 46 4.11 8.23 15.07
C PRO A 46 2.59 8.46 15.25
N ARG A 47 2.10 9.64 14.85
CA ARG A 47 0.71 10.10 15.07
C ARG A 47 -0.18 9.97 13.83
N GLY A 48 -0.04 8.86 13.08
CA GLY A 48 -0.76 8.67 11.83
C GLY A 48 -0.33 9.68 10.77
N VAL A 49 -1.28 10.33 10.11
CA VAL A 49 -1.02 11.39 9.10
C VAL A 49 -1.18 12.80 9.65
N ARG A 50 -1.31 12.97 10.98
CA ARG A 50 -1.50 14.29 11.58
C ARG A 50 -0.31 15.18 11.25
N LYS A 51 -0.56 16.28 10.50
CA LYS A 51 0.44 17.24 10.03
C LYS A 51 1.50 16.65 9.09
N ALA A 52 1.19 15.57 8.37
CA ALA A 52 2.12 14.94 7.44
C ALA A 52 2.69 15.93 6.40
N GLU A 53 1.89 16.92 5.98
CA GLU A 53 2.27 17.96 5.02
C GLU A 53 3.35 18.92 5.55
N PHE A 54 3.53 18.98 6.87
CA PHE A 54 4.52 19.83 7.53
C PHE A 54 5.68 19.03 8.12
N ASP A 55 5.40 17.81 8.59
CA ASP A 55 6.33 17.01 9.38
C ASP A 55 7.17 16.04 8.55
N LEU A 56 6.72 15.66 7.35
CA LEU A 56 7.45 14.77 6.44
C LEU A 56 8.30 15.58 5.45
N ASP A 57 9.43 15.01 5.04
CA ASP A 57 10.16 15.50 3.86
C ASP A 57 9.31 15.37 2.58
N THR A 58 9.73 16.08 1.53
CA THR A 58 8.98 16.16 0.26
C THR A 58 8.83 14.80 -0.43
N ASP A 59 9.86 13.95 -0.38
CA ASP A 59 9.84 12.66 -1.07
C ASP A 59 8.91 11.68 -0.36
N ASP A 60 8.92 11.66 0.97
CA ASP A 60 8.04 10.83 1.79
C ASP A 60 6.59 11.29 1.70
N LEU A 61 6.33 12.60 1.69
CA LEU A 61 4.99 13.14 1.47
C LEU A 61 4.47 12.74 0.08
N ASN A 62 5.29 12.91 -0.96
CA ASN A 62 4.91 12.52 -2.32
C ASN A 62 4.61 11.02 -2.42
N ALA A 63 5.44 10.17 -1.80
CA ALA A 63 5.19 8.73 -1.78
C ALA A 63 3.91 8.36 -1.01
N LEU A 64 3.60 9.07 0.08
CA LEU A 64 2.35 8.88 0.82
C LEU A 64 1.13 9.28 -0.01
N LEU A 65 1.20 10.38 -0.76
CA LEU A 65 0.12 10.85 -1.64
C LEU A 65 -0.17 9.87 -2.78
N LEU A 66 0.84 9.17 -3.31
CA LEU A 66 0.67 8.11 -4.32
C LEU A 66 -0.14 6.90 -3.82
N THR A 67 -0.44 6.83 -2.53
CA THR A 67 -1.35 5.81 -1.99
C THR A 67 -2.83 6.18 -2.14
N ILE A 68 -3.17 7.38 -2.64
CA ILE A 68 -4.56 7.84 -2.82
C ILE A 68 -5.00 7.47 -4.25
N PRO A 69 -5.94 6.52 -4.42
CA PRO A 69 -6.45 6.18 -5.74
C PRO A 69 -7.57 7.14 -6.16
N ASP A 70 -7.76 7.28 -7.46
CA ASP A 70 -9.06 7.64 -8.03
C ASP A 70 -10.02 6.46 -7.93
N TYR A 71 -11.33 6.72 -7.92
CA TYR A 71 -12.35 5.66 -7.81
C TYR A 71 -12.58 4.94 -9.15
N ASN A 72 -11.57 4.23 -9.64
CA ASN A 72 -11.64 3.34 -10.79
C ASN A 72 -10.62 2.18 -10.67
N LEU A 73 -10.88 1.07 -11.36
CA LEU A 73 -10.14 -0.17 -11.20
C LEU A 73 -8.64 -0.05 -11.52
N SER A 74 -8.30 0.63 -12.61
CA SER A 74 -6.91 0.85 -13.01
C SER A 74 -6.14 1.62 -11.94
N SER A 75 -6.75 2.70 -11.41
CA SER A 75 -6.14 3.47 -10.33
C SER A 75 -6.00 2.66 -9.04
N LEU A 76 -6.95 1.82 -8.66
CA LEU A 76 -6.82 0.95 -7.49
C LEU A 76 -5.60 0.01 -7.61
N PHE A 77 -5.37 -0.59 -8.78
CA PHE A 77 -4.19 -1.44 -9.01
C PHE A 77 -2.89 -0.65 -9.01
N GLN A 78 -2.84 0.48 -9.73
CA GLN A 78 -1.68 1.36 -9.73
C GLN A 78 -1.32 1.80 -8.30
N THR A 79 -2.32 2.18 -7.51
CA THR A 79 -2.14 2.59 -6.12
C THR A 79 -1.70 1.43 -5.23
N LEU A 80 -2.14 0.20 -5.50
CA LEU A 80 -1.65 -0.98 -4.78
C LEU A 80 -0.17 -1.28 -5.09
N HIS A 81 0.28 -1.06 -6.33
CA HIS A 81 1.71 -1.12 -6.67
C HIS A 81 2.51 -0.09 -5.86
N GLN A 82 2.05 1.17 -5.83
CA GLN A 82 2.72 2.23 -5.06
C GLN A 82 2.74 1.94 -3.56
N THR A 83 1.64 1.41 -3.03
CA THR A 83 1.49 0.96 -1.64
C THR A 83 2.53 -0.11 -1.27
N VAL A 84 2.71 -1.11 -2.14
CA VAL A 84 3.69 -2.19 -1.93
C VAL A 84 5.12 -1.65 -1.99
N ASN A 85 5.42 -0.77 -2.96
CA ASN A 85 6.74 -0.17 -3.10
C ASN A 85 7.09 0.70 -1.90
N LEU A 86 6.16 1.54 -1.44
CA LEU A 86 6.34 2.36 -0.25
C LEU A 86 6.62 1.51 0.98
N TYR A 87 5.85 0.42 1.19
CA TYR A 87 6.08 -0.48 2.31
C TYR A 87 7.49 -1.10 2.28
N ARG A 88 7.93 -1.56 1.11
CA ARG A 88 9.28 -2.14 0.93
C ARG A 88 10.36 -1.13 1.26
N ASN A 89 10.25 0.09 0.74
CA ASN A 89 11.21 1.17 0.94
C ASN A 89 11.33 1.59 2.41
N ILE A 90 10.19 1.80 3.07
CA ILE A 90 10.15 2.12 4.50
C ILE A 90 10.75 0.97 5.32
N ARG A 91 10.35 -0.28 5.01
CA ARG A 91 10.84 -1.47 5.72
C ARG A 91 12.36 -1.59 5.61
N SER A 92 12.93 -1.40 4.42
CA SER A 92 14.39 -1.44 4.23
C SER A 92 15.12 -0.26 4.86
N SER A 93 14.50 0.91 4.95
CA SER A 93 15.13 2.11 5.51
C SER A 93 15.15 2.12 7.03
N LEU A 94 14.11 1.59 7.68
CA LEU A 94 13.95 1.68 9.14
C LEU A 94 14.48 0.47 9.90
N PHE A 95 14.63 -0.67 9.23
CA PHE A 95 14.93 -1.90 9.92
C PHE A 95 16.04 -2.71 9.22
N ASP A 96 17.18 -2.80 9.89
CA ASP A 96 18.33 -3.58 9.41
C ASP A 96 18.14 -5.10 9.55
N GLN A 97 17.38 -5.52 10.57
CA GLN A 97 17.17 -6.94 10.90
C GLN A 97 15.69 -7.27 11.09
N VAL A 98 14.95 -7.30 9.98
CA VAL A 98 13.57 -7.83 9.96
C VAL A 98 13.58 -9.21 9.33
N ARG A 99 12.95 -10.18 10.00
CA ARG A 99 12.65 -11.47 9.40
C ARG A 99 11.67 -11.27 8.24
N LEU A 100 12.20 -11.29 7.02
CA LEU A 100 11.41 -11.19 5.81
C LEU A 100 10.59 -12.46 5.59
N GLN A 101 9.35 -12.26 5.16
CA GLN A 101 8.40 -13.33 4.91
C GLN A 101 8.27 -13.52 3.41
N THR A 102 9.43 -13.79 2.79
CA THR A 102 9.64 -13.77 1.35
C THR A 102 8.72 -14.73 0.59
N LYS A 103 8.39 -15.88 1.20
CA LYS A 103 7.43 -16.83 0.61
C LYS A 103 6.02 -16.24 0.53
N THR A 104 5.56 -15.59 1.59
CA THR A 104 4.24 -14.93 1.63
C THR A 104 4.21 -13.76 0.65
N GLU A 105 5.22 -12.90 0.70
CA GLU A 105 5.38 -11.77 -0.22
C GLU A 105 5.32 -12.22 -1.68
N LEU A 106 6.08 -13.26 -2.05
CA LEU A 106 6.09 -13.80 -3.40
C LEU A 106 4.70 -14.29 -3.83
N ARG A 107 4.02 -15.06 -2.98
CA ARG A 107 2.68 -15.60 -3.30
C ARG A 107 1.63 -14.51 -3.44
N VAL A 108 1.66 -13.51 -2.58
CA VAL A 108 0.73 -12.37 -2.66
C VAL A 108 0.98 -11.57 -3.93
N MET A 109 2.24 -11.30 -4.28
CA MET A 109 2.55 -10.60 -5.52
C MET A 109 2.20 -11.42 -6.76
N GLN A 110 2.37 -12.74 -6.77
CA GLN A 110 1.90 -13.59 -7.87
C GLN A 110 0.40 -13.42 -8.09
N TYR A 111 -0.40 -13.55 -7.02
CA TYR A 111 -1.84 -13.38 -7.08
C TYR A 111 -2.26 -11.97 -7.51
N PHE A 112 -1.52 -10.93 -7.09
CA PHE A 112 -1.73 -9.56 -7.56
C PHE A 112 -1.65 -9.51 -9.10
N HIS A 113 -0.51 -9.88 -9.69
CA HIS A 113 -0.32 -9.75 -11.14
C HIS A 113 -1.32 -10.61 -11.93
N GLU A 114 -1.65 -11.81 -11.45
CA GLU A 114 -2.68 -12.66 -12.07
C GLU A 114 -4.05 -11.96 -12.09
N LEU A 115 -4.44 -11.34 -10.98
CA LEU A 115 -5.71 -10.64 -10.86
C LEU A 115 -5.76 -9.36 -11.71
N GLU A 116 -4.69 -8.57 -11.68
CA GLU A 116 -4.55 -7.34 -12.47
C GLU A 116 -4.72 -7.64 -13.96
N ASN A 117 -3.94 -8.59 -14.49
CA ASN A 117 -4.04 -9.01 -15.89
C ASN A 117 -5.47 -9.50 -16.21
N SER A 118 -6.05 -10.36 -15.36
CA SER A 118 -7.39 -10.90 -15.60
C SER A 118 -8.50 -9.84 -15.62
N LEU A 119 -8.37 -8.73 -14.88
CA LEU A 119 -9.44 -7.74 -14.76
C LEU A 119 -9.25 -6.56 -15.72
N VAL A 120 -8.00 -6.18 -16.00
CA VAL A 120 -7.69 -5.15 -17.01
C VAL A 120 -8.07 -5.62 -18.42
N ASP A 121 -7.82 -6.90 -18.73
CA ASP A 121 -8.23 -7.47 -20.03
C ASP A 121 -9.75 -7.45 -20.21
N ARG A 122 -10.52 -7.66 -19.13
CA ARG A 122 -11.99 -7.65 -19.18
C ARG A 122 -12.61 -6.26 -19.28
N SER A 123 -11.90 -5.22 -18.84
CA SER A 123 -12.38 -3.83 -18.90
C SER A 123 -12.02 -3.13 -20.21
N SER A 124 -11.24 -3.81 -21.07
CA SER A 124 -10.86 -3.36 -22.42
C SER A 124 -11.74 -3.96 -23.53
N LEU A 125 -12.76 -4.75 -23.18
CA LEU A 125 -13.76 -5.37 -24.04
C LEU A 125 -15.13 -4.71 -23.84
#